data_AF-A0A917AKA4-F1
#
_entry.id   AF-A0A917AKA4-F1
#
_cell.length_a   1.000
_cell.length_b   1.000
_cell.length_c   1.000
_cell.angle_alpha   90.00
_cell.angle_beta   90.00
_cell.angle_gamma   90.00
#
_symmetry.space_group_name_H-M   'P 1'
#
loop_
_entity.id
_entity.type
_entity.pdbx_description
1 polymer ?
#
loop_
_entity_poly.entity_id
_entity_poly.type
_entity_poly.pdbx_seq_one_letter_code
_entity_poly.pdbx_strand_id
1 'polypeptide(L)'
;MYHLRKWRIPAETKHLLATTELKSGSNWMILSREACEKILRLLEDEPWFRPAFERALCPDEFFFHTAFHFLELKPDGPSQTYSRIPDGTANAVSLKKADWDDIRRTGNLFARKTDVFFPEETTEPDFQNRAS
;
A
#
# COMPACT_ATOMS: atom_id res chain seq x y z
N MET A 1 -15.75 3.49 28.91
CA MET A 1 -15.20 4.87 28.84
C MET A 1 -13.76 4.75 28.35
N TYR A 2 -13.49 5.00 27.08
CA TYR A 2 -12.14 4.87 26.52
C TYR A 2 -11.29 6.05 26.99
N HIS A 3 -10.27 5.78 27.80
CA HIS A 3 -9.26 6.77 28.13
C HIS A 3 -8.44 7.09 26.87
N LEU A 4 -8.82 8.16 26.17
CA LEU A 4 -7.97 8.77 25.16
C LEU A 4 -6.73 9.34 25.89
N ARG A 5 -5.67 8.54 25.98
CA ARG A 5 -4.35 9.07 26.30
C ARG A 5 -4.04 10.12 25.24
N LYS A 6 -3.99 11.39 25.64
CA LYS A 6 -3.44 12.48 24.82
C LYS A 6 -1.94 12.26 24.72
N TRP A 7 -1.53 11.33 23.88
CA TRP A 7 -0.15 11.29 23.47
C TRP A 7 0.09 12.52 22.58
N ARG A 8 1.14 13.28 22.87
CA ARG A 8 1.59 14.41 22.03
C ARG A 8 2.64 13.83 21.09
N ILE A 9 2.66 14.22 19.81
CA ILE A 9 3.85 13.94 18.99
C ILE A 9 4.97 14.71 19.70
N PRO A 10 6.04 14.04 20.16
CA PRO A 10 7.13 14.73 20.83
C PRO A 10 7.58 15.93 19.98
N ALA A 11 7.89 17.06 20.60
CA ALA A 11 8.20 18.28 19.84
C ALA A 11 9.46 18.07 18.96
N GLU A 12 10.36 17.23 19.44
CA GLU A 12 11.55 16.70 18.77
C GLU A 12 11.23 15.86 17.53
N THR A 13 10.06 15.23 17.40
CA THR A 13 9.67 14.52 16.16
C THR A 13 9.14 15.44 15.08
N LYS A 14 8.64 16.62 15.45
CA LYS A 14 7.97 17.52 14.48
C LYS A 14 8.92 18.11 13.47
N HIS A 15 10.15 18.43 13.87
CA HIS A 15 11.14 18.98 12.94
C HIS A 15 11.66 17.90 11.98
N LEU A 16 11.83 16.66 12.43
CA LEU A 16 12.23 15.52 11.59
C LEU A 16 11.18 15.20 10.52
N LEU A 17 9.90 15.24 10.89
CA LEU A 17 8.80 15.20 9.91
C LEU A 17 8.81 16.39 8.96
N ALA A 18 9.12 17.60 9.44
CA ALA A 18 9.12 18.81 8.61
C ALA A 18 10.24 18.81 7.56
N THR A 19 11.33 18.07 7.79
CA THR A 19 12.44 17.92 6.85
C THR A 19 12.36 16.65 6.01
N THR A 20 11.43 15.75 6.31
CA THR A 20 11.21 14.51 5.54
C THR A 20 10.16 14.75 4.48
N GLU A 21 10.47 14.45 3.22
CA GLU A 21 9.47 14.50 2.16
C GLU A 21 8.46 13.36 2.34
N LEU A 22 7.20 13.71 2.62
CA LEU A 22 6.13 12.72 2.74
C LEU A 22 5.69 12.26 1.36
N LYS A 23 5.74 10.95 1.13
CA LYS A 23 5.23 10.31 -0.09
C LYS A 23 3.99 9.50 0.23
N SER A 24 3.02 9.50 -0.68
CA SER A 24 1.77 8.74 -0.55
C SER A 24 1.51 7.88 -1.79
N GLY A 25 0.66 6.87 -1.61
CA GLY A 25 0.25 5.96 -2.67
C GLY A 25 -0.72 4.91 -2.16
N SER A 26 -0.88 3.84 -2.94
CA SER A 26 -1.75 2.72 -2.54
C SER A 26 -1.21 2.01 -1.31
N ASN A 27 -2.09 1.66 -0.38
CA ASN A 27 -1.76 0.76 0.73
C ASN A 27 -1.72 -0.72 0.33
N TRP A 28 -2.15 -1.07 -0.89
CA TRP A 28 -2.02 -2.42 -1.44
C TRP A 28 -0.68 -2.56 -2.13
N MET A 29 0.23 -3.32 -1.53
CA MET A 29 1.60 -3.46 -2.02
C MET A 29 2.12 -4.88 -1.85
N ILE A 30 3.14 -5.22 -2.64
CA ILE A 30 3.91 -6.45 -2.51
C ILE A 30 5.30 -6.02 -2.11
N LEU A 31 5.81 -6.56 -1.00
CA LEU A 31 7.12 -6.22 -0.46
C LEU A 31 8.03 -7.44 -0.54
N SER A 32 9.23 -7.25 -1.06
CA SER A 32 10.28 -8.26 -0.97
C SER A 32 10.71 -8.42 0.49
N ARG A 33 11.27 -9.59 0.83
CA ARG A 33 11.88 -9.83 2.13
C ARG A 33 12.92 -8.75 2.47
N GLU A 34 13.76 -8.41 1.50
CA GLU A 34 14.82 -7.39 1.68
C GLU A 34 14.24 -6.03 2.05
N ALA A 35 13.19 -5.58 1.35
CA ALA A 35 12.52 -4.32 1.68
C ALA A 35 11.95 -4.35 3.11
N CYS A 36 11.29 -5.45 3.50
CA CYS A 36 10.77 -5.61 4.86
C CYS A 36 11.88 -5.53 5.91
N GLU A 37 13.02 -6.20 5.70
CA GLU A 37 14.16 -6.18 6.62
C GLU A 37 14.75 -4.77 6.77
N LYS A 38 14.87 -4.02 5.67
CA LYS A 38 15.33 -2.62 5.70
C LYS A 38 14.37 -1.71 6.46
N ILE A 39 13.06 -1.91 6.30
CA ILE A 39 12.04 -1.15 7.04
C ILE A 39 12.07 -1.50 8.52
N LEU A 40 12.25 -2.77 8.88
CA LEU A 40 12.37 -3.16 10.29
C LEU A 40 13.60 -2.52 10.94
N ARG A 41 14.76 -2.51 10.25
CA ARG A 41 15.97 -1.82 10.72
C ARG A 41 15.76 -0.31 10.86
N LEU A 42 15.07 0.34 9.91
CA LEU A 42 14.70 1.75 10.04
C LEU A 42 13.97 2.04 11.35
N LEU A 43 13.07 1.16 11.79
CA LEU A 43 12.33 1.35 13.03
C LEU A 43 13.18 1.20 14.31
N GLU A 44 14.32 0.50 14.20
CA GLU A 44 15.30 0.37 15.27
C GLU A 44 16.26 1.57 15.28
N ASP A 45 16.76 1.95 14.11
CA ASP A 45 17.75 3.02 13.91
C ASP A 45 17.14 4.42 14.06
N GLU A 46 15.88 4.59 13.67
CA GLU A 46 15.13 5.84 13.72
C GLU A 46 13.86 5.68 14.59
N PRO A 47 13.97 5.61 15.94
CA PRO A 47 12.83 5.36 16.84
C PRO A 47 11.71 6.39 16.74
N TRP A 48 11.99 7.56 16.17
CA TRP A 48 11.04 8.62 15.93
C TRP A 48 10.07 8.33 14.78
N PHE A 49 10.48 7.47 13.83
CA PHE A 49 9.79 7.28 12.55
C PHE A 49 8.37 6.75 12.76
N ARG A 50 8.18 5.59 13.40
CA ARG A 50 6.84 5.02 13.65
C ARG A 50 5.91 5.94 14.46
N PRO A 51 6.32 6.50 15.63
CA PRO A 51 5.48 7.40 16.43
C PRO A 51 4.97 8.62 15.66
N ALA A 52 5.67 9.06 14.62
CA ALA A 52 5.29 10.19 13.78
C ALA A 52 3.98 9.95 13.00
N PHE A 53 3.66 8.68 12.69
CA PHE A 53 2.48 8.30 11.89
C PHE A 53 1.35 7.70 12.73
N GLU A 54 1.56 7.39 14.01
CA GLU A 54 0.58 6.69 14.87
C GLU A 54 -0.78 7.41 15.02
N ARG A 55 -0.82 8.73 14.79
CA ARG A 55 -2.06 9.55 14.87
C ARG A 55 -2.46 10.17 13.55
N ALA A 56 -1.83 9.74 12.47
CA ALA A 56 -2.24 10.19 11.15
C ALA A 56 -3.55 9.54 10.72
N LEU A 57 -4.25 10.21 9.82
CA LEU A 57 -5.38 9.66 9.09
C LEU A 57 -4.82 8.82 7.93
N CYS A 58 -5.26 7.55 7.81
CA CYS A 58 -4.78 6.60 6.79
C CYS A 58 -3.24 6.50 6.71
N PRO A 59 -2.53 6.22 7.83
CA PRO A 59 -1.07 6.17 7.86
C PRO A 59 -0.51 5.13 6.89
N ASP A 60 -1.23 4.06 6.63
CA ASP A 60 -0.88 3.00 5.70
C ASP A 60 -0.73 3.46 4.25
N GLU A 61 -1.39 4.57 3.85
CA GLU A 61 -1.30 5.14 2.50
C GLU A 61 -0.05 6.01 2.30
N PHE A 62 0.74 6.30 3.34
CA PHE A 62 1.92 7.16 3.18
C PHE A 62 3.11 6.82 4.09
N PHE A 63 2.93 6.05 5.16
CA PHE A 63 4.00 5.54 6.02
C PHE A 63 5.03 4.75 5.21
N PHE A 64 4.57 3.73 4.46
CA PHE A 64 5.46 2.86 3.69
C PHE A 64 6.09 3.59 2.52
N HIS A 65 5.33 4.43 1.81
CA HIS A 65 5.86 5.24 0.70
C HIS A 65 6.92 6.22 1.18
N THR A 66 6.71 6.84 2.34
CA THR A 66 7.71 7.71 2.98
C THR A 66 8.93 6.89 3.42
N ALA A 67 8.73 5.69 3.98
CA ALA A 67 9.84 4.80 4.35
C ALA A 67 10.66 4.36 3.13
N PHE A 68 10.01 4.05 2.00
CA PHE A 68 10.71 3.71 0.75
C PHE A 68 11.55 4.88 0.27
N HIS A 69 11.00 6.09 0.30
CA HIS A 69 11.73 7.29 -0.08
C HIS A 69 12.91 7.56 0.85
N PHE A 70 12.70 7.45 2.16
CA PHE A 70 13.74 7.65 3.18
C PHE A 70 14.89 6.64 3.05
N LEU A 71 14.57 5.39 2.73
CA LEU A 71 15.54 4.31 2.52
C LEU A 71 16.08 4.22 1.09
N GLU A 72 15.69 5.15 0.21
CA GLU A 72 16.01 5.15 -1.22
C GLU A 72 15.65 3.83 -1.95
N LEU A 73 14.61 3.15 -1.47
CA LEU A 73 14.08 1.94 -2.08
C LEU A 73 13.33 2.27 -3.37
N LYS A 74 13.73 1.63 -4.46
CA LYS A 74 13.08 1.79 -5.76
C LYS A 74 11.98 0.74 -5.91
N PRO A 75 10.73 1.14 -6.17
CA PRO A 75 9.68 0.19 -6.52
C PRO A 75 9.91 -0.36 -7.94
N ASP A 76 9.65 -1.65 -8.13
CA ASP A 76 9.74 -2.32 -9.44
C ASP A 76 8.54 -2.01 -10.36
N GLY A 77 7.60 -1.17 -9.89
CA GLY A 77 6.42 -0.77 -10.66
C GLY A 77 5.27 -0.29 -9.78
N PRO A 78 4.09 -0.04 -10.38
CA PRO A 78 2.89 0.30 -9.63
C PRO A 78 2.38 -0.90 -8.81
N SER A 79 1.44 -0.61 -7.90
CA SER A 79 0.70 -1.62 -7.15
C SER A 79 0.13 -2.69 -8.08
N GLN A 80 0.29 -3.97 -7.70
CA GLN A 80 -0.20 -5.12 -8.46
C GLN A 80 -1.67 -5.43 -8.17
N THR A 81 -2.47 -4.40 -7.86
CA THR A 81 -3.88 -4.52 -7.50
C THR A 81 -4.73 -3.64 -8.40
N TYR A 82 -5.59 -4.24 -9.20
CA TYR A 82 -6.63 -3.54 -9.94
C TYR A 82 -7.68 -2.98 -8.97
N SER A 83 -8.02 -1.69 -9.13
CA SER A 83 -9.11 -1.04 -8.42
C SER A 83 -9.81 -0.07 -9.34
N ARG A 84 -11.14 -0.07 -9.35
CA ARG A 84 -11.91 0.94 -10.09
C ARG A 84 -12.31 2.07 -9.15
N ILE A 85 -11.74 3.24 -9.37
CA ILE A 85 -12.05 4.48 -8.64
C ILE A 85 -12.69 5.44 -9.64
N PRO A 86 -14.01 5.67 -9.59
CA PRO A 86 -14.66 6.65 -10.44
C PRO A 86 -14.13 8.06 -10.21
N ASP A 87 -14.09 8.85 -11.27
CA ASP A 87 -13.67 10.25 -11.20
C ASP A 87 -14.46 11.04 -10.14
N GLY A 88 -13.74 11.86 -9.37
CA GLY A 88 -14.32 12.67 -8.30
C GLY A 88 -14.64 11.90 -7.01
N THR A 89 -14.27 10.62 -6.91
CA THR A 89 -14.43 9.80 -5.70
C THR A 89 -13.08 9.40 -5.11
N ALA A 90 -13.02 9.27 -3.78
CA ALA A 90 -11.81 8.80 -3.09
C ALA A 90 -11.79 7.27 -2.85
N ASN A 91 -12.86 6.56 -3.22
CA ASN A 91 -13.06 5.17 -2.82
C ASN A 91 -13.26 4.27 -4.03
N ALA A 92 -12.58 3.13 -4.03
CA ALA A 92 -12.85 2.07 -4.99
C ALA A 92 -14.29 1.56 -4.85
N VAL A 93 -14.96 1.37 -5.98
CA VAL A 93 -16.30 0.78 -6.06
C VAL A 93 -16.21 -0.74 -6.21
N SER A 94 -17.32 -1.42 -5.92
CA SER A 94 -17.42 -2.86 -6.14
C SER A 94 -17.36 -3.21 -7.63
N LEU A 95 -16.49 -4.13 -7.95
CA LEU A 95 -16.29 -4.71 -9.26
C LEU A 95 -17.50 -5.55 -9.66
N LYS A 96 -17.84 -5.51 -10.94
CA LYS A 96 -18.94 -6.22 -11.58
C LYS A 96 -18.39 -7.15 -12.65
N LYS A 97 -19.20 -8.08 -13.13
CA LYS A 97 -18.83 -8.99 -14.25
C LYS A 97 -18.35 -8.23 -15.50
N ALA A 98 -18.91 -7.03 -15.74
CA ALA A 98 -18.50 -6.17 -16.85
C ALA A 98 -17.05 -5.66 -16.74
N ASP A 99 -16.45 -5.66 -15.54
CA ASP A 99 -15.07 -5.23 -15.32
C ASP A 99 -14.05 -6.36 -15.64
N TRP A 100 -14.52 -7.58 -15.98
CA TRP A 100 -13.66 -8.77 -16.09
C TRP A 100 -12.58 -8.68 -17.18
N ASP A 101 -12.94 -8.19 -18.36
CA ASP A 101 -11.99 -8.07 -19.47
C ASP A 101 -10.92 -7.01 -19.16
N ASP A 102 -11.29 -5.94 -18.46
CA ASP A 102 -10.35 -4.92 -18.01
C ASP A 102 -9.38 -5.47 -16.94
N ILE A 103 -9.89 -6.23 -15.96
CA ILE A 103 -9.07 -6.90 -14.94
C ILE A 103 -8.04 -7.83 -15.60
N ARG A 104 -8.46 -8.64 -16.59
CA ARG A 104 -7.56 -9.55 -17.30
C ARG A 104 -6.50 -8.80 -18.11
N ARG A 105 -6.88 -7.67 -18.73
CA ARG A 105 -5.97 -6.87 -19.55
C ARG A 105 -4.87 -6.21 -18.74
N THR A 106 -5.11 -5.83 -17.48
CA THR A 106 -4.10 -5.12 -16.68
C THR A 106 -2.92 -5.99 -16.27
N GLY A 107 -3.10 -7.31 -16.20
CA GLY A 107 -2.08 -8.24 -15.71
C GLY A 107 -1.75 -8.08 -14.23
N ASN A 108 -2.56 -7.33 -13.47
CA ASN A 108 -2.42 -7.23 -12.02
C ASN A 108 -2.63 -8.60 -11.36
N LEU A 109 -1.89 -8.87 -10.29
CA LEU A 109 -2.01 -10.12 -9.53
C LEU A 109 -3.28 -10.17 -8.69
N PHE A 110 -3.82 -9.01 -8.30
CA PHE A 110 -4.99 -8.88 -7.45
C PHE A 110 -6.01 -7.90 -8.03
N ALA A 111 -7.26 -7.99 -7.57
CA ALA A 111 -8.33 -7.03 -7.88
C ALA A 111 -9.20 -6.76 -6.64
N ARG A 112 -9.71 -5.53 -6.51
CA ARG A 112 -10.64 -5.11 -5.44
C ARG A 112 -11.55 -3.96 -5.90
N LYS A 113 -12.64 -3.65 -5.21
CA LYS A 113 -13.35 -4.41 -4.16
C LYS A 113 -14.34 -5.34 -4.86
N THR A 114 -14.65 -6.50 -4.31
CA THR A 114 -15.69 -7.33 -4.91
C THR A 114 -16.64 -7.86 -3.85
N ASP A 115 -17.95 -7.71 -4.11
CA ASP A 115 -19.01 -8.30 -3.29
C ASP A 115 -19.48 -9.64 -3.88
N VAL A 116 -18.91 -10.04 -5.02
CA VAL A 116 -19.26 -11.24 -5.76
C VAL A 116 -17.99 -12.00 -6.10
N PHE A 117 -17.94 -13.28 -5.79
CA PHE A 117 -16.91 -14.14 -6.33
C PHE A 117 -17.26 -14.43 -7.80
N PHE A 118 -16.30 -14.26 -8.73
CA PHE A 118 -16.51 -14.56 -10.17
C PHE A 118 -15.74 -15.83 -10.62
N PRO A 119 -16.18 -17.06 -10.28
CA PRO A 119 -15.83 -18.27 -11.03
C PRO A 119 -16.96 -18.52 -12.09
N GLU A 120 -16.85 -19.25 -13.21
CA GLU A 120 -16.18 -20.49 -13.65
C GLU A 120 -15.97 -20.42 -15.20
N GLU A 121 -15.21 -21.23 -15.95
CA GLU A 121 -14.58 -22.54 -15.75
C GLU A 121 -13.05 -22.47 -15.95
N THR A 122 -12.33 -23.21 -15.10
CA THR A 122 -10.94 -23.57 -15.30
C THR A 122 -10.80 -24.54 -16.48
N THR A 123 -10.16 -24.11 -17.55
CA THR A 123 -9.35 -24.98 -18.40
C THR A 123 -7.94 -24.41 -18.44
N GLU A 124 -7.23 -24.54 -17.32
CA GLU A 124 -5.78 -24.33 -17.31
C GLU A 124 -5.10 -25.41 -18.17
N PRO A 125 -4.09 -25.05 -18.97
CA PRO A 125 -2.82 -24.66 -18.36
C PRO A 125 -2.10 -23.52 -19.10
N ASP A 126 -1.81 -22.40 -18.41
CA ASP A 126 -0.83 -21.45 -18.95
C ASP A 126 -0.02 -20.68 -17.90
N PHE A 127 -0.13 -21.02 -16.61
CA PHE A 127 0.75 -20.43 -15.60
C PHE A 127 2.23 -20.85 -15.72
N GLN A 128 2.59 -21.83 -16.57
CA GLN A 128 3.98 -22.31 -16.71
C GLN A 128 4.85 -21.54 -17.72
N ASN A 129 4.32 -20.60 -18.53
CA ASN A 129 5.09 -19.95 -19.60
C ASN A 129 5.55 -18.51 -19.35
N ARG A 130 5.52 -18.01 -18.10
CA ARG A 130 5.91 -16.61 -17.79
C ARG A 130 7.21 -16.45 -17.00
N ALA A 131 7.94 -17.54 -16.79
CA ALA A 131 9.28 -17.53 -16.22
C ALA A 131 10.28 -18.15 -17.20
N SER A 132 10.57 -17.42 -18.28
CA SER A 132 11.68 -17.69 -19.21
C SER A 132 12.26 -16.38 -19.69
#